data_AF-A0AAD5WYI7-F1
#
_entry.id   AF-A0AAD5WYI7-F1
#
_cell.length_a   1.000
_cell.length_b   1.000
_cell.length_c   1.000
_cell.angle_alpha   90.00
_cell.angle_beta   90.00
_cell.angle_gamma   90.00
#
_symmetry.space_group_name_H-M   'P 1'
#
loop_
_entity.id
_entity.type
_entity.pdbx_description
1 polymer ?
#
loop_
_entity_poly.entity_id
_entity_poly.type
_entity_poly.pdbx_seq_one_letter_code
_entity_poly.pdbx_strand_id
1 'polypeptide(L)'
;GAKIPTNILHIYGATYSGIHVYEMLCKNVAVMRRKSDSWLNATQILKVAQIEKGKRTKILEKEIMIGQHEKVQGGYGKYQGTWVPFGRGVEIARQYGVEGLLQPLINFEPPPEGHEDTTPTKEQVNAAHKELLRKTGGMPMKKEGSIGIKRKKYDSSKLSEMTLGETDDDRSESPDVEVLSREASPEGERKRMKMEETFGNPSRHRAALLQMFVESDPDYKPDILVRPPPDLDVNLVIDDLGHTCTHWASALARIPILRHLVDRGADVRGPNNFGETALIRAVLVTNNYDSQTFTDLLEYLHPSITQIDSKGRTVLHHIASTTGMKGRARAARYYMECVLEWIARRMDGSFSSLVNVQDKSGDTALNIAARIGERNLMVQLLDVGADGWIANRALLRPADFGFDDLIG
;
A
#
# COMPACT_ATOMS: atom_id res chain seq x y z
N GLY A 1 -38.16 24.98 3.93
CA GLY A 1 -37.24 25.62 4.88
C GLY A 1 -35.89 24.95 4.78
N ALA A 2 -34.83 25.77 4.75
CA ALA A 2 -33.40 25.44 4.68
C ALA A 2 -32.90 24.57 3.50
N LYS A 3 -32.47 25.23 2.42
CA LYS A 3 -31.53 24.65 1.44
C LYS A 3 -30.16 24.57 2.13
N ILE A 4 -29.61 23.37 2.27
CA ILE A 4 -28.23 23.16 2.67
C ILE A 4 -27.35 23.66 1.50
N PRO A 5 -26.44 24.62 1.70
CA PRO A 5 -25.62 25.13 0.62
C PRO A 5 -24.65 24.04 0.13
N THR A 6 -24.57 23.88 -1.19
CA THR A 6 -23.72 22.90 -1.91
C THR A 6 -22.23 22.98 -1.59
N ASN A 7 -21.77 24.03 -0.90
CA ASN A 7 -20.38 24.21 -0.49
C ASN A 7 -19.98 23.45 0.80
N ILE A 8 -20.94 22.87 1.55
CA ILE A 8 -20.67 22.14 2.80
C ILE A 8 -20.44 20.63 2.57
N LEU A 9 -20.63 20.15 1.34
CA LEU A 9 -20.57 18.72 0.99
C LEU A 9 -19.18 18.17 0.63
N HIS A 10 -18.11 18.94 0.84
CA HIS A 10 -16.77 18.61 0.31
C HIS A 10 -15.63 18.64 1.33
N ILE A 11 -15.91 18.93 2.60
CA ILE A 11 -14.90 19.00 3.67
C ILE A 11 -15.19 17.93 4.71
N TYR A 12 -14.18 17.12 5.00
CA TYR A 12 -14.28 15.95 5.87
C TYR A 12 -13.34 16.08 7.06
N GLY A 13 -13.78 15.60 8.21
CA GLY A 13 -12.86 15.30 9.30
C GLY A 13 -12.06 14.04 8.99
N ALA A 14 -10.74 14.10 9.12
CA ALA A 14 -9.87 12.94 9.02
C ALA A 14 -8.78 12.98 10.10
N THR A 15 -8.26 11.81 10.46
CA THR A 15 -7.15 11.67 11.41
C THR A 15 -6.04 10.88 10.74
N TYR A 16 -4.85 11.47 10.66
CA TYR A 16 -3.67 10.86 10.07
C TYR A 16 -2.55 10.82 11.09
N SER A 17 -2.12 9.62 11.48
CA SER A 17 -1.07 9.43 12.49
C SER A 17 -1.33 10.22 13.80
N GLY A 18 -2.60 10.21 14.26
CA GLY A 18 -3.03 10.96 15.45
C GLY A 18 -3.27 12.46 15.23
N ILE A 19 -2.97 13.00 14.04
CA ILE A 19 -3.18 14.41 13.73
C ILE A 19 -4.53 14.59 13.05
N HIS A 20 -5.39 15.39 13.67
CA HIS A 20 -6.70 15.71 13.13
C HIS A 20 -6.61 16.82 12.08
N VAL A 21 -7.26 16.60 10.94
CA VAL A 21 -7.32 17.55 9.82
C VAL A 21 -8.75 17.71 9.29
N TYR A 22 -9.02 18.85 8.69
CA TYR A 22 -10.07 19.02 7.70
C TYR A 22 -9.48 18.72 6.32
N GLU A 23 -10.09 17.79 5.59
CA GLU A 23 -9.68 17.37 4.25
C GLU A 23 -10.73 17.78 3.21
N MET A 24 -10.30 18.34 2.09
CA MET A 24 -11.14 18.64 0.94
C MET A 24 -10.53 18.08 -0.34
N LEU A 25 -11.33 17.41 -1.18
CA LEU A 25 -10.88 16.95 -2.48
C LEU A 25 -11.02 18.07 -3.52
N CYS A 26 -9.92 18.49 -4.14
CA CYS A 26 -9.90 19.52 -5.17
C CYS A 26 -9.01 19.06 -6.35
N LYS A 27 -9.57 19.00 -7.56
CA LYS A 27 -8.87 18.49 -8.77
C LYS A 27 -8.16 17.13 -8.54
N ASN A 28 -8.85 16.19 -7.88
CA ASN A 28 -8.33 14.88 -7.46
C ASN A 28 -7.14 14.92 -6.48
N VAL A 29 -6.86 16.06 -5.86
CA VAL A 29 -5.86 16.21 -4.81
C VAL A 29 -6.60 16.41 -3.48
N ALA A 30 -6.28 15.60 -2.47
CA ALA A 30 -6.73 15.83 -1.11
C ALA A 30 -5.90 16.99 -0.52
N VAL A 31 -6.57 18.09 -0.21
CA VAL A 31 -6.00 19.29 0.41
C VAL A 31 -6.42 19.31 1.87
N MET A 32 -5.48 19.55 2.77
CA MET A 32 -5.68 19.40 4.20
C MET A 32 -5.36 20.69 4.95
N ARG A 33 -6.16 20.94 5.99
CA ARG A 33 -5.97 21.98 7.00
C ARG A 33 -5.95 21.32 8.38
N ARG A 34 -4.92 21.54 9.18
CA ARG A 34 -4.78 20.91 10.50
C ARG A 34 -5.74 21.53 11.51
N LYS A 35 -6.39 20.72 12.35
CA LYS A 35 -7.38 21.22 13.31
C LYS A 35 -6.75 21.95 14.50
N SER A 36 -5.56 21.56 14.93
CA SER A 36 -4.88 22.11 16.12
C SER A 36 -4.40 23.56 15.95
N ASP A 37 -3.95 23.93 14.75
CA ASP A 37 -3.25 25.19 14.50
C ASP A 37 -3.68 25.86 13.18
N SER A 38 -4.62 25.27 12.44
CA SER A 38 -5.05 25.71 11.10
C SER A 38 -3.95 25.73 10.04
N TRP A 39 -2.83 25.04 10.22
CA TRP A 39 -1.78 24.97 9.19
C TRP A 39 -2.29 24.29 7.92
N LEU A 40 -1.77 24.74 6.77
CA LEU A 40 -2.11 24.23 5.45
C LEU A 40 -0.94 23.48 4.85
N ASN A 41 -1.21 22.42 4.09
CA ASN A 41 -0.18 21.67 3.39
C ASN A 41 0.15 22.34 2.04
N ALA A 42 1.26 23.07 1.98
CA ALA A 42 1.71 23.76 0.79
C ALA A 42 2.03 22.81 -0.37
N THR A 43 2.53 21.60 -0.10
CA THR A 43 2.78 20.60 -1.14
C THR A 43 1.50 20.20 -1.88
N GLN A 44 0.38 20.07 -1.16
CA GLN A 44 -0.93 19.77 -1.75
C GLN A 44 -1.47 20.97 -2.55
N ILE A 45 -1.30 22.20 -2.07
CA ILE A 45 -1.68 23.42 -2.80
C ILE A 45 -0.96 23.49 -4.16
N LEU A 46 0.35 23.24 -4.19
CA LEU A 46 1.13 23.21 -5.44
C LEU A 46 0.71 22.06 -6.38
N LYS A 47 0.24 20.93 -5.84
CA LYS A 47 -0.34 19.85 -6.64
C LYS A 47 -1.67 20.27 -7.30
N VAL A 48 -2.55 20.99 -6.58
CA VAL A 48 -3.79 21.55 -7.14
C VAL A 48 -3.50 22.57 -8.24
N ALA A 49 -2.41 23.33 -8.09
CA ALA A 49 -1.92 24.25 -9.11
C ALA A 49 -1.29 23.55 -10.34
N GLN A 50 -1.28 22.21 -10.38
CA GLN A 50 -0.73 21.39 -11.47
C GLN A 50 0.75 21.67 -11.77
N ILE A 51 1.50 22.13 -10.77
CA ILE A 51 2.94 22.35 -10.93
C ILE A 51 3.64 21.00 -10.95
N GLU A 52 4.52 20.77 -11.93
CA GLU A 52 5.24 19.50 -12.09
C GLU A 52 6.18 19.21 -10.90
N LYS A 53 6.38 17.92 -10.59
CA LYS A 53 7.11 17.45 -9.38
C LYS A 53 8.48 18.11 -9.18
N GLY A 54 9.27 18.25 -10.24
CA GLY A 54 10.60 18.88 -10.17
C GLY A 54 10.54 20.38 -9.86
N LYS A 55 9.56 21.11 -10.41
CA LYS A 55 9.34 22.54 -10.14
C LYS A 55 8.81 22.76 -8.73
N ARG A 56 7.89 21.91 -8.26
CA ARG A 56 7.38 21.96 -6.87
C ARG A 56 8.50 21.82 -5.85
N THR A 57 9.43 20.89 -6.07
CA THR A 57 10.56 20.67 -5.14
C THR A 57 11.42 21.93 -5.03
N LYS A 58 11.75 22.57 -6.16
CA LYS A 58 12.51 23.83 -6.16
C LYS A 58 11.77 24.98 -5.47
N ILE A 59 10.46 25.13 -5.71
CA ILE A 59 9.62 26.14 -5.06
C ILE A 59 9.59 25.91 -3.54
N LEU A 60 9.40 24.64 -3.12
CA LEU A 60 9.37 24.29 -1.71
C LEU A 60 10.69 24.66 -1.02
N GLU A 61 11.83 24.26 -1.60
CA GLU A 61 13.16 24.52 -1.03
C GLU A 61 13.57 25.99 -1.06
N LYS A 62 13.29 26.71 -2.16
CA LYS A 62 13.80 28.06 -2.40
C LYS A 62 12.86 29.20 -2.00
N GLU A 63 11.58 28.92 -1.77
CA GLU A 63 10.60 29.98 -1.48
C GLU A 63 9.76 29.70 -0.23
N ILE A 64 9.45 28.43 0.04
CA ILE A 64 8.51 28.07 1.12
C ILE A 64 9.25 27.66 2.40
N MET A 65 10.30 26.84 2.30
CA MET A 65 11.11 26.35 3.42
C MET A 65 12.05 27.41 4.00
N ILE A 66 12.14 28.60 3.39
CA ILE A 66 12.90 29.72 3.97
C ILE A 66 12.14 30.32 5.18
N GLY A 67 10.81 30.28 5.17
CA GLY A 67 9.97 30.81 6.24
C GLY A 67 9.60 29.78 7.31
N GLN A 68 8.68 30.15 8.21
CA GLN A 68 8.11 29.21 9.18
C GLN A 68 7.37 28.08 8.45
N HIS A 69 7.81 26.86 8.68
CA HIS A 69 7.25 25.66 8.05
C HIS A 69 7.55 24.42 8.91
N GLU A 70 6.84 23.34 8.61
CA GLU A 70 7.02 22.03 9.22
C GLU A 70 7.08 21.01 8.08
N LYS A 71 8.18 20.28 7.99
CA LYS A 71 8.36 19.26 6.96
C LYS A 71 8.01 17.90 7.56
N VAL A 72 6.87 17.36 7.15
CA VAL A 72 6.44 16.02 7.57
C VAL A 72 6.95 15.00 6.56
N GLN A 73 7.93 14.21 6.97
CA GLN A 73 8.51 13.11 6.19
C GLN A 73 8.38 11.80 7.00
N GLY A 74 7.73 10.78 6.44
CA GLY A 74 7.34 9.56 7.16
C GLY A 74 5.84 9.50 7.48
N GLY A 75 5.30 8.32 7.83
CA GLY A 75 3.87 8.12 8.11
C GLY A 75 2.97 7.99 6.87
N TYR A 76 1.65 8.13 7.04
CA TYR A 76 0.65 7.92 5.99
C TYR A 76 0.83 8.91 4.82
N GLY A 77 1.06 8.38 3.62
CA GLY A 77 1.55 9.14 2.46
C GLY A 77 0.69 10.35 2.03
N LYS A 78 -0.61 10.38 2.35
CA LYS A 78 -1.48 11.52 1.98
C LYS A 78 -1.27 12.76 2.86
N TYR A 79 -0.81 12.58 4.09
CA TYR A 79 -0.56 13.68 5.04
C TYR A 79 0.84 14.31 4.89
N GLN A 80 1.76 13.58 4.26
CA GLN A 80 3.13 14.04 4.03
C GLN A 80 3.19 15.32 3.19
N GLY A 81 4.22 16.13 3.46
CA GLY A 81 4.47 17.39 2.75
C GLY A 81 5.00 18.49 3.65
N THR A 82 5.13 19.68 3.06
CA THR A 82 5.49 20.90 3.79
C THR A 82 4.22 21.58 4.26
N TRP A 83 4.08 21.67 5.57
CA TRP A 83 3.03 22.41 6.24
C TRP A 83 3.50 23.82 6.54
N VAL A 84 2.61 24.79 6.37
CA VAL A 84 2.87 26.21 6.62
C VAL A 84 1.73 26.83 7.42
N PRO A 85 1.99 27.91 8.17
CA PRO A 85 0.94 28.67 8.86
C PRO A 85 -0.17 29.08 7.90
N PHE A 86 -1.41 29.16 8.42
CA PHE A 86 -2.61 29.43 7.62
C PHE A 86 -2.46 30.59 6.65
N GLY A 87 -2.04 31.77 7.14
CA GLY A 87 -1.86 32.97 6.31
C GLY A 87 -0.89 32.75 5.15
N ARG A 88 0.24 32.07 5.41
CA ARG A 88 1.22 31.74 4.37
C ARG A 88 0.68 30.74 3.35
N GLY A 89 -0.11 29.76 3.80
CA GLY A 89 -0.79 28.82 2.89
C GLY A 89 -1.78 29.52 1.95
N VAL A 90 -2.54 30.50 2.44
CA VAL A 90 -3.46 31.32 1.63
C VAL A 90 -2.70 32.17 0.62
N GLU A 91 -1.58 32.80 1.02
CA GLU A 91 -0.71 33.54 0.10
C GLU A 91 -0.18 32.66 -1.04
N ILE A 92 0.30 31.45 -0.72
CA ILE A 92 0.77 30.48 -1.73
C ILE A 92 -0.38 30.11 -2.68
N ALA A 93 -1.58 29.84 -2.14
CA ALA A 93 -2.75 29.54 -2.96
C ALA A 93 -3.10 30.70 -3.91
N ARG A 94 -2.97 31.95 -3.46
CA ARG A 94 -3.17 33.14 -4.28
C ARG A 94 -2.10 33.30 -5.35
N GLN A 95 -0.83 33.17 -4.96
CA GLN A 95 0.33 33.29 -5.85
C GLN A 95 0.24 32.31 -7.03
N TYR A 96 -0.25 31.09 -6.80
CA TYR A 96 -0.39 30.06 -7.84
C TYR A 96 -1.81 29.94 -8.41
N GLY A 97 -2.69 30.92 -8.17
CA GLY A 97 -3.99 31.03 -8.83
C GLY A 97 -5.01 29.95 -8.45
N VAL A 98 -4.88 29.34 -7.27
CA VAL A 98 -5.78 28.28 -6.77
C VAL A 98 -6.57 28.68 -5.52
N GLU A 99 -6.40 29.90 -5.00
CA GLU A 99 -7.14 30.42 -3.85
C GLU A 99 -8.66 30.26 -4.02
N GLY A 100 -9.21 30.63 -5.18
CA GLY A 100 -10.64 30.51 -5.48
C GLY A 100 -11.17 29.08 -5.40
N LEU A 101 -10.34 28.09 -5.74
CA LEU A 101 -10.69 26.67 -5.65
C LEU A 101 -10.62 26.14 -4.21
N LEU A 102 -9.74 26.74 -3.40
CA LEU A 102 -9.51 26.35 -2.01
C LEU A 102 -10.37 27.12 -1.01
N GLN A 103 -11.13 28.13 -1.47
CA GLN A 103 -12.03 28.94 -0.65
C GLN A 103 -12.91 28.15 0.32
N PRO A 104 -13.52 27.00 -0.05
CA PRO A 104 -14.34 26.26 0.91
C PRO A 104 -13.54 25.80 2.14
N LEU A 105 -12.31 25.32 1.96
CA LEU A 105 -11.43 24.88 3.06
C LEU A 105 -10.81 26.06 3.83
N ILE A 106 -10.52 27.16 3.13
CA ILE A 106 -9.97 28.39 3.72
C ILE A 106 -11.01 29.06 4.62
N ASN A 107 -12.24 29.21 4.14
CA ASN A 107 -13.34 29.86 4.85
C ASN A 107 -14.08 28.90 5.79
N PHE A 108 -13.63 27.65 5.89
CA PHE A 108 -14.21 26.71 6.84
C PHE A 108 -13.93 27.20 8.26
N GLU A 109 -15.00 27.51 8.98
CA GLU A 109 -14.94 27.87 10.39
C GLU A 109 -14.99 26.59 11.23
N PRO A 110 -13.90 26.25 11.96
CA PRO A 110 -13.93 25.11 12.87
C PRO A 110 -14.96 25.36 13.99
N PRO A 111 -15.53 24.30 14.59
CA PRO A 111 -16.43 24.44 15.73
C PRO A 111 -15.74 25.22 16.87
N PRO A 112 -16.48 26.05 17.63
CA PRO A 112 -15.93 26.73 18.79
C PRO A 112 -15.39 25.73 19.83
N GLU A 113 -14.34 26.11 20.56
CA GLU A 113 -13.75 25.27 21.60
C GLU A 113 -14.83 24.79 22.61
N GLY A 114 -14.92 23.47 22.82
CA GLY A 114 -15.89 22.85 23.72
C GLY A 114 -17.18 22.36 23.07
N HIS A 115 -17.40 22.59 21.77
CA HIS A 115 -18.50 21.99 21.02
C HIS A 115 -18.06 20.73 20.24
N GLU A 116 -18.96 19.73 20.15
CA GLU A 116 -18.72 18.53 19.35
C GLU A 116 -18.52 18.89 17.88
N ASP A 117 -17.43 18.40 17.30
CA ASP A 117 -17.15 18.57 15.87
C ASP A 117 -18.08 17.65 15.05
N THR A 118 -19.14 18.25 14.51
CA THR A 118 -20.14 17.59 13.67
C THR A 118 -19.70 17.43 12.21
N THR A 119 -18.45 17.78 11.87
CA THR A 119 -17.92 17.59 10.52
C THR A 119 -17.93 16.10 10.18
N PRO A 120 -18.68 15.67 9.15
CA PRO A 120 -18.85 14.25 8.90
C PRO A 120 -17.53 13.63 8.43
N THR A 121 -17.28 12.40 8.86
CA THR A 121 -16.14 11.63 8.38
C THR A 121 -16.34 11.26 6.92
N LYS A 122 -15.23 10.97 6.23
CA LYS A 122 -15.24 10.52 4.84
C LYS A 122 -16.11 9.27 4.63
N GLU A 123 -16.17 8.38 5.63
CA GLU A 123 -17.00 7.18 5.62
C GLU A 123 -18.49 7.51 5.75
N GLN A 124 -18.85 8.44 6.63
CA GLN A 124 -20.24 8.89 6.81
C GLN A 124 -20.78 9.59 5.56
N VAL A 125 -19.97 10.39 4.86
CA VAL A 125 -20.39 11.04 3.61
C VAL A 125 -20.48 10.04 2.46
N ASN A 126 -19.55 9.08 2.36
CA ASN A 126 -19.62 8.02 1.35
C ASN A 126 -20.85 7.12 1.56
N ALA A 127 -21.18 6.80 2.82
CA ALA A 127 -22.39 6.08 3.17
C ALA A 127 -23.65 6.88 2.82
N ALA A 128 -23.70 8.17 3.16
CA ALA A 128 -24.82 9.06 2.83
C ALA A 128 -24.98 9.26 1.31
N HIS A 129 -23.88 9.33 0.55
CA HIS A 129 -23.89 9.44 -0.90
C HIS A 129 -24.39 8.15 -1.57
N LYS A 130 -23.95 6.98 -1.07
CA LYS A 130 -24.44 5.66 -1.50
C LYS A 130 -25.93 5.47 -1.19
N GLU A 131 -26.38 5.94 -0.03
CA GLU A 131 -27.80 5.96 0.38
C GLU A 131 -28.63 6.90 -0.50
N LEU A 132 -28.09 8.07 -0.88
CA LEU A 132 -28.75 9.03 -1.78
C LEU A 132 -28.94 8.44 -3.18
N LEU A 133 -27.89 7.81 -3.73
CA LEU A 133 -27.92 7.13 -5.02
C LEU A 133 -28.90 5.96 -5.05
N ARG A 134 -29.06 5.26 -3.91
CA ARG A 134 -30.06 4.19 -3.73
C ARG A 134 -31.50 4.73 -3.73
N LYS A 135 -31.71 5.96 -3.25
CA LYS A 135 -33.03 6.59 -3.15
C LYS A 135 -33.48 7.32 -4.42
N THR A 136 -32.57 7.76 -5.29
CA THR A 136 -32.90 8.56 -6.49
C THR A 136 -33.08 7.76 -7.79
N GLY A 137 -32.90 6.43 -7.77
CA GLY A 137 -33.28 5.51 -8.87
C GLY A 137 -32.90 5.96 -10.28
N GLY A 138 -31.67 5.68 -10.74
CA GLY A 138 -31.20 6.06 -12.09
C GLY A 138 -30.43 4.95 -12.82
N MET A 139 -30.89 4.64 -14.04
CA MET A 139 -30.34 3.66 -15.00
C MET A 139 -28.87 3.89 -15.42
N PRO A 140 -28.14 2.86 -15.90
CA PRO A 140 -26.77 2.99 -16.35
C PRO A 140 -26.64 3.67 -17.73
N MET A 141 -25.68 4.59 -17.88
CA MET A 141 -25.29 5.18 -19.18
C MET A 141 -24.25 4.30 -19.91
N LYS A 142 -24.42 4.17 -21.23
CA LYS A 142 -23.55 3.44 -22.16
C LYS A 142 -22.20 4.15 -22.41
N LYS A 143 -21.13 3.35 -22.61
CA LYS A 143 -19.84 3.79 -23.18
C LYS A 143 -19.91 3.86 -24.72
N GLU A 144 -19.60 5.03 -25.27
CA GLU A 144 -19.09 5.28 -26.64
C GLU A 144 -17.90 6.25 -26.45
N GLY A 145 -16.81 6.32 -27.21
CA GLY A 145 -16.28 5.68 -28.40
C GLY A 145 -14.89 6.31 -28.62
N SER A 146 -13.98 5.54 -29.23
CA SER A 146 -12.56 5.81 -29.49
C SER A 146 -12.23 7.00 -30.41
N ILE A 147 -11.10 7.69 -30.18
CA ILE A 147 -10.24 8.30 -31.21
C ILE A 147 -8.77 8.21 -30.77
N GLY A 148 -7.90 7.57 -31.58
CA GLY A 148 -6.46 7.47 -31.35
C GLY A 148 -5.65 8.60 -32.00
N ILE A 149 -4.33 8.67 -31.74
CA ILE A 149 -3.25 9.06 -32.69
C ILE A 149 -1.84 8.95 -32.03
N LYS A 150 -1.02 8.12 -32.68
CA LYS A 150 0.44 8.17 -32.99
C LYS A 150 1.51 8.43 -31.90
N ARG A 151 2.35 7.40 -31.74
CA ARG A 151 3.73 7.44 -31.21
C ARG A 151 4.66 8.30 -32.09
N LYS A 152 5.58 9.04 -31.46
CA LYS A 152 6.84 9.51 -32.07
C LYS A 152 8.00 9.34 -31.06
N LYS A 153 9.08 8.73 -31.55
CA LYS A 153 10.38 8.52 -30.87
C LYS A 153 11.10 9.86 -30.65
N TYR A 154 11.87 10.00 -29.56
CA TYR A 154 13.26 10.51 -29.61
C TYR A 154 14.07 10.23 -28.34
N ASP A 155 15.35 10.48 -28.50
CA ASP A 155 16.57 9.85 -28.01
C ASP A 155 17.03 10.20 -26.59
N SER A 156 17.89 9.31 -26.10
CA SER A 156 18.70 9.33 -24.89
C SER A 156 19.74 10.45 -24.88
N SER A 157 19.81 11.20 -23.78
CA SER A 157 21.07 11.57 -23.10
C SER A 157 20.84 12.57 -21.96
N LYS A 158 21.63 12.37 -20.89
CA LYS A 158 21.90 13.23 -19.71
C LYS A 158 21.08 12.99 -18.43
N LEU A 159 21.69 12.13 -17.62
CA LEU A 159 22.04 12.26 -16.19
C LEU A 159 20.93 12.45 -15.13
N SER A 160 20.79 11.39 -14.32
CA SER A 160 20.92 11.36 -12.86
C SER A 160 20.54 12.61 -12.05
N GLU A 161 19.46 12.52 -11.27
CA GLU A 161 19.53 12.45 -9.81
C GLU A 161 18.14 12.22 -9.17
N MET A 162 18.12 11.23 -8.28
CA MET A 162 17.27 11.05 -7.09
C MET A 162 15.77 11.45 -7.17
N THR A 163 14.92 10.44 -7.39
CA THR A 163 13.54 10.46 -6.85
C THR A 163 13.00 9.04 -6.70
N LEU A 164 12.57 8.68 -5.48
CA LEU A 164 11.74 7.52 -5.19
C LEU A 164 10.37 7.68 -5.88
N GLY A 165 10.05 6.71 -6.73
CA GLY A 165 8.82 6.65 -7.50
C GLY A 165 7.67 6.06 -6.70
N GLU A 166 6.60 6.85 -6.59
CA GLU A 166 5.23 6.37 -6.58
C GLU A 166 5.03 5.45 -7.79
N THR A 167 4.45 4.26 -7.59
CA THR A 167 3.97 3.43 -8.69
C THR A 167 2.61 3.95 -9.14
N ASP A 168 2.52 4.25 -10.43
CA ASP A 168 1.28 4.51 -11.15
C ASP A 168 0.39 3.26 -11.13
N ASP A 169 -0.86 3.50 -10.75
CA ASP A 169 -1.97 2.55 -10.68
C ASP A 169 -2.65 2.54 -12.06
N ASP A 170 -2.41 1.51 -12.87
CA ASP A 170 -3.15 1.30 -14.12
C ASP A 170 -4.14 0.13 -13.97
N ARG A 171 -5.39 0.55 -13.77
CA ARG A 171 -6.67 -0.06 -14.15
C ARG A 171 -6.68 -1.56 -14.52
N SER A 172 -7.42 -2.32 -13.70
CA SER A 172 -8.21 -3.47 -14.18
C SER A 172 -9.62 -3.38 -13.62
N GLU A 173 -10.60 -3.27 -14.53
CA GLU A 173 -12.04 -3.34 -14.24
C GLU A 173 -12.39 -4.76 -13.74
N SER A 174 -13.17 -4.85 -12.65
CA SER A 174 -13.74 -6.12 -12.14
C SER A 174 -15.20 -6.24 -12.62
N PRO A 175 -15.68 -7.43 -13.01
CA PRO A 175 -17.10 -7.63 -13.32
C PRO A 175 -17.91 -7.83 -12.03
N ASP A 176 -19.14 -7.32 -12.04
CA ASP A 176 -20.14 -7.43 -10.97
C ASP A 176 -20.50 -8.90 -10.67
N VAL A 177 -20.49 -9.27 -9.38
CA VAL A 177 -21.08 -10.52 -8.87
C VAL A 177 -22.23 -10.15 -7.95
N GLU A 178 -23.46 -10.39 -8.39
CA GLU A 178 -24.66 -10.32 -7.56
C GLU A 178 -24.61 -11.41 -6.48
N VAL A 179 -24.58 -11.00 -5.21
CA VAL A 179 -24.70 -11.90 -4.06
C VAL A 179 -26.17 -11.97 -3.65
N LEU A 180 -26.80 -13.13 -3.90
CA LEU A 180 -28.13 -13.47 -3.38
C LEU A 180 -28.08 -13.58 -1.84
N SER A 181 -28.77 -12.67 -1.16
CA SER A 181 -28.97 -12.66 0.29
C SER A 181 -29.92 -13.77 0.75
N ARG A 182 -29.46 -14.64 1.66
CA ARG A 182 -30.34 -15.49 2.51
C ARG A 182 -30.37 -14.87 3.91
N GLU A 183 -31.55 -14.49 4.36
CA GLU A 183 -31.80 -13.90 5.68
C GLU A 183 -31.56 -14.93 6.81
N ALA A 184 -30.84 -14.53 7.86
CA ALA A 184 -30.59 -15.34 9.05
C ALA A 184 -31.65 -15.08 10.13
N SER A 185 -32.07 -16.12 10.84
CA SER A 185 -33.17 -16.08 11.80
C SER A 185 -32.71 -15.61 13.21
N PRO A 186 -33.59 -14.98 14.02
CA PRO A 186 -33.24 -14.31 15.30
C PRO A 186 -32.63 -15.21 16.39
N GLU A 187 -32.79 -16.53 16.30
CA GLU A 187 -32.18 -17.48 17.25
C GLU A 187 -30.67 -17.68 17.03
N GLY A 188 -30.18 -17.45 15.81
CA GLY A 188 -28.75 -17.51 15.49
C GLY A 188 -27.95 -16.36 16.11
N GLU A 189 -28.55 -15.17 16.17
CA GLU A 189 -27.93 -13.97 16.76
C GLU A 189 -27.80 -14.07 18.28
N ARG A 190 -28.78 -14.66 18.97
CA ARG A 190 -28.72 -14.87 20.43
C ARG A 190 -27.66 -15.88 20.85
N LYS A 191 -27.42 -16.93 20.05
CA LYS A 191 -26.31 -17.87 20.30
C LYS A 191 -24.95 -17.24 20.01
N ARG A 192 -24.86 -16.38 19.00
CA ARG A 192 -23.65 -15.63 18.66
C ARG A 192 -23.25 -14.63 19.75
N MET A 193 -24.21 -13.86 20.28
CA MET A 193 -23.97 -12.95 21.40
C MET A 193 -23.50 -13.66 22.68
N LYS A 194 -24.03 -14.86 22.97
CA LYS A 194 -23.59 -15.66 24.14
C LYS A 194 -22.19 -16.25 23.98
N MET A 195 -21.75 -16.48 22.74
CA MET A 195 -20.40 -16.94 22.41
C MET A 195 -19.38 -15.78 22.40
N GLU A 196 -19.83 -14.56 22.10
CA GLU A 196 -19.05 -13.31 22.17
C GLU A 196 -18.77 -12.84 23.63
N GLU A 197 -19.57 -13.26 24.62
CA GLU A 197 -19.31 -12.98 26.04
C GLU A 197 -18.26 -13.89 26.69
N THR A 198 -17.94 -15.04 26.07
CA THR A 198 -17.05 -16.07 26.67
C THR A 198 -15.62 -16.07 26.13
N PHE A 199 -15.35 -15.37 25.02
CA PHE A 199 -14.01 -15.19 24.46
C PHE A 199 -13.67 -13.69 24.41
N GLY A 200 -12.58 -13.30 25.07
CA GLY A 200 -12.14 -11.92 25.18
C GLY A 200 -12.19 -11.17 23.85
N ASN A 201 -12.74 -9.95 23.89
CA ASN A 201 -12.95 -9.09 22.73
C ASN A 201 -11.67 -8.97 21.87
N PRO A 202 -11.65 -9.51 20.62
CA PRO A 202 -10.48 -9.51 19.73
C PRO A 202 -9.89 -8.12 19.44
N SER A 203 -10.61 -7.05 19.80
CA SER A 203 -10.26 -5.68 19.47
C SER A 203 -9.35 -5.00 20.51
N ARG A 204 -9.18 -5.55 21.72
CA ARG A 204 -8.50 -4.81 22.82
C ARG A 204 -7.01 -4.59 22.58
N HIS A 205 -6.32 -5.57 22.01
CA HIS A 205 -4.86 -5.51 21.82
C HIS A 205 -4.45 -4.95 20.45
N ARG A 206 -5.39 -4.78 19.51
CA ARG A 206 -5.12 -4.30 18.14
C ARG A 206 -4.35 -3.00 18.11
N ALA A 207 -4.75 -2.02 18.91
CA ALA A 207 -4.10 -0.70 18.96
C ALA A 207 -2.66 -0.80 19.49
N ALA A 208 -2.42 -1.59 20.53
CA ALA A 208 -1.08 -1.79 21.08
C ALA A 208 -0.15 -2.52 20.10
N LEU A 209 -0.68 -3.52 19.38
CA LEU A 209 0.03 -4.26 18.34
C LEU A 209 0.32 -3.42 17.08
N LEU A 210 -0.46 -2.39 16.79
CA LEU A 210 -0.12 -1.41 15.74
C LEU A 210 0.92 -0.40 16.23
N GLN A 211 0.76 0.07 17.48
CA GLN A 211 1.63 1.10 18.06
C GLN A 211 3.10 0.67 18.10
N MET A 212 3.38 -0.61 18.31
CA MET A 212 4.75 -1.13 18.33
C MET A 212 5.53 -0.91 17.01
N PHE A 213 4.84 -0.74 15.89
CA PHE A 213 5.46 -0.50 14.57
C PHE A 213 5.63 0.98 14.23
N VAL A 214 5.11 1.88 15.07
CA VAL A 214 5.37 3.33 15.00
C VAL A 214 6.76 3.65 15.53
N GLU A 215 7.28 2.81 16.42
CA GLU A 215 8.57 3.08 17.06
C GLU A 215 9.75 2.99 16.10
N SER A 216 10.61 4.00 16.16
CA SER A 216 11.73 4.15 15.22
C SER A 216 12.94 3.31 15.62
N ASP A 217 13.07 2.95 16.89
CA ASP A 217 14.20 2.18 17.40
C ASP A 217 14.19 0.74 16.84
N PRO A 218 15.21 0.33 16.06
CA PRO A 218 15.32 -1.02 15.49
C PRO A 218 15.41 -2.13 16.54
N ASP A 219 15.94 -1.82 17.72
CA ASP A 219 16.12 -2.75 18.84
C ASP A 219 14.97 -2.68 19.86
N TYR A 220 13.93 -1.89 19.55
CA TYR A 220 12.75 -1.75 20.39
C TYR A 220 12.14 -3.13 20.69
N LYS A 221 11.97 -3.41 21.98
CA LYS A 221 11.33 -4.62 22.49
C LYS A 221 9.96 -4.25 23.04
N PRO A 222 8.89 -4.52 22.29
CA PRO A 222 7.53 -4.16 22.69
C PRO A 222 7.16 -4.87 23.97
N ASP A 223 6.74 -4.12 25.00
CA ASP A 223 6.35 -4.70 26.30
C ASP A 223 5.26 -5.77 26.15
N ILE A 224 4.31 -5.55 25.21
CA ILE A 224 3.25 -6.52 24.88
C ILE A 224 3.80 -7.85 24.35
N LEU A 225 5.00 -7.86 23.77
CA LEU A 225 5.69 -9.07 23.36
C LEU A 225 6.77 -9.51 24.35
N VAL A 226 7.15 -8.73 25.35
CA VAL A 226 8.08 -9.20 26.40
C VAL A 226 7.30 -9.82 27.55
N ARG A 227 6.23 -9.16 27.97
CA ARG A 227 5.28 -9.57 29.01
C ARG A 227 3.87 -9.60 28.42
N PRO A 228 3.55 -10.64 27.63
CA PRO A 228 2.28 -10.72 26.94
C PRO A 228 1.12 -10.88 27.93
N PRO A 229 -0.01 -10.18 27.72
CA PRO A 229 -1.28 -10.52 28.35
C PRO A 229 -1.62 -12.00 28.12
N PRO A 230 -2.24 -12.70 29.10
CA PRO A 230 -2.58 -14.11 28.96
C PRO A 230 -3.51 -14.42 27.77
N ASP A 231 -4.28 -13.44 27.32
CA ASP A 231 -5.25 -13.50 26.23
C ASP A 231 -4.73 -12.87 24.92
N LEU A 232 -3.43 -12.62 24.80
CA LEU A 232 -2.85 -12.06 23.59
C LEU A 232 -2.88 -13.08 22.44
N ASP A 233 -3.67 -12.78 21.42
CA ASP A 233 -3.60 -13.46 20.12
C ASP A 233 -2.56 -12.78 19.20
N VAL A 234 -1.43 -13.46 18.97
CA VAL A 234 -0.36 -12.98 18.07
C VAL A 234 -0.73 -13.07 16.58
N ASN A 235 -1.79 -13.81 16.25
CA ASN A 235 -2.30 -13.99 14.89
C ASN A 235 -3.47 -13.04 14.58
N LEU A 236 -3.77 -12.11 15.49
CA LEU A 236 -4.81 -11.12 15.30
C LEU A 236 -4.57 -10.31 14.02
N VAL A 237 -5.61 -10.15 13.22
CA VAL A 237 -5.65 -9.23 12.09
C VAL A 237 -5.69 -7.80 12.62
N ILE A 238 -4.68 -7.00 12.26
CA ILE A 238 -4.46 -5.65 12.77
C ILE A 238 -4.82 -4.55 11.77
N ASP A 239 -5.05 -4.84 10.49
CA ASP A 239 -5.48 -3.87 9.49
C ASP A 239 -6.56 -4.40 8.54
N ASP A 240 -7.12 -3.51 7.72
CA ASP A 240 -8.24 -3.81 6.83
C ASP A 240 -7.82 -4.67 5.61
N LEU A 241 -6.51 -4.85 5.40
CA LEU A 241 -5.95 -5.72 4.37
C LEU A 241 -5.75 -7.15 4.87
N GLY A 242 -6.11 -7.43 6.11
CA GLY A 242 -5.96 -8.76 6.70
C GLY A 242 -4.55 -9.04 7.21
N HIS A 243 -3.70 -8.02 7.37
CA HIS A 243 -2.35 -8.26 7.88
C HIS A 243 -2.36 -8.54 9.37
N THR A 244 -1.53 -9.48 9.78
CA THR A 244 -1.13 -9.73 11.17
C THR A 244 0.17 -9.00 11.50
N CYS A 245 0.63 -9.07 12.75
CA CYS A 245 1.92 -8.49 13.15
C CYS A 245 3.11 -9.07 12.37
N THR A 246 3.07 -10.34 11.95
CA THR A 246 4.17 -10.94 11.17
C THR A 246 4.33 -10.26 9.81
N HIS A 247 3.23 -9.95 9.12
CA HIS A 247 3.26 -9.22 7.84
C HIS A 247 3.91 -7.84 7.99
N TRP A 248 3.55 -7.09 9.04
CA TRP A 248 4.13 -5.77 9.32
C TRP A 248 5.61 -5.85 9.70
N ALA A 249 5.99 -6.77 10.61
CA ALA A 249 7.37 -6.96 11.02
C ALA A 249 8.27 -7.32 9.82
N SER A 250 7.79 -8.20 8.93
CA SER A 250 8.51 -8.62 7.75
C SER A 250 8.64 -7.53 6.69
N ALA A 251 7.58 -6.77 6.42
CA ALA A 251 7.64 -5.64 5.48
C ALA A 251 8.54 -4.51 5.98
N LEU A 252 8.57 -4.26 7.29
CA LEU A 252 9.36 -3.19 7.89
C LEU A 252 10.78 -3.61 8.29
N ALA A 253 11.20 -4.84 7.97
CA ALA A 253 12.51 -5.40 8.34
C ALA A 253 12.80 -5.42 9.86
N ARG A 254 11.76 -5.58 10.69
CA ARG A 254 11.87 -5.62 12.16
C ARG A 254 12.14 -7.04 12.66
N ILE A 255 13.35 -7.55 12.39
CA ILE A 255 13.75 -8.92 12.74
C ILE A 255 13.59 -9.25 14.24
N PRO A 256 13.96 -8.37 15.20
CA PRO A 256 13.76 -8.67 16.63
C PRO A 256 12.29 -8.89 16.99
N ILE A 257 11.38 -8.09 16.42
CA ILE A 257 9.94 -8.22 16.63
C ILE A 257 9.43 -9.52 15.98
N LEU A 258 9.86 -9.81 14.74
CA LEU A 258 9.51 -11.04 14.03
C LEU A 258 9.89 -12.28 14.84
N ARG A 259 11.12 -12.32 15.37
CA ARG A 259 11.58 -13.40 16.26
C ARG A 259 10.66 -13.56 17.45
N HIS A 260 10.34 -12.48 18.16
CA HIS A 260 9.47 -12.53 19.34
C HIS A 260 8.03 -12.99 19.03
N LEU A 261 7.50 -12.66 17.86
CA LEU A 261 6.20 -13.13 17.38
C LEU A 261 6.24 -14.63 17.11
N VAL A 262 7.27 -15.11 16.40
CA VAL A 262 7.44 -16.53 16.07
C VAL A 262 7.67 -17.38 17.31
N ASP A 263 8.49 -16.91 18.26
CA ASP A 263 8.68 -17.54 19.58
C ASP A 263 7.36 -17.70 20.36
N ARG A 264 6.33 -16.90 20.02
CA ARG A 264 4.99 -16.93 20.62
C ARG A 264 3.96 -17.69 19.77
N GLY A 265 4.40 -18.41 18.74
CA GLY A 265 3.51 -19.22 17.91
C GLY A 265 2.75 -18.43 16.85
N ALA A 266 3.31 -17.29 16.40
CA ALA A 266 2.75 -16.61 15.24
C ALA A 266 2.79 -17.53 14.00
N ASP A 267 1.69 -17.56 13.26
CA ASP A 267 1.55 -18.36 12.04
C ASP A 267 2.32 -17.69 10.90
N VAL A 268 3.47 -18.27 10.58
CA VAL A 268 4.34 -17.83 9.48
C VAL A 268 3.77 -18.16 8.09
N ARG A 269 2.79 -19.06 8.00
CA ARG A 269 2.09 -19.43 6.77
C ARG A 269 0.75 -18.71 6.61
N GLY A 270 0.32 -18.00 7.64
CA GLY A 270 -0.96 -17.28 7.68
C GLY A 270 -1.05 -16.23 6.56
N PRO A 271 -2.05 -16.31 5.67
CA PRO A 271 -2.23 -15.34 4.60
C PRO A 271 -3.04 -14.12 5.04
N ASN A 272 -2.82 -12.98 4.37
CA ASN A 272 -3.71 -11.81 4.42
C ASN A 272 -4.94 -11.97 3.49
N ASN A 273 -5.74 -10.91 3.32
CA ASN A 273 -6.95 -10.94 2.46
C ASN A 273 -6.65 -11.20 0.97
N PHE A 274 -5.38 -11.07 0.54
CA PHE A 274 -4.93 -11.35 -0.83
C PHE A 274 -4.29 -12.74 -0.97
N GLY A 275 -4.27 -13.54 0.09
CA GLY A 275 -3.53 -14.80 0.12
C GLY A 275 -2.02 -14.61 0.32
N GLU A 276 -1.54 -13.38 0.49
CA GLU A 276 -0.11 -13.09 0.62
C GLU A 276 0.36 -13.46 2.02
N THR A 277 1.48 -14.19 2.12
CA THR A 277 2.15 -14.45 3.39
C THR A 277 3.04 -13.28 3.82
N ALA A 278 3.52 -13.29 5.05
CA ALA A 278 4.47 -12.30 5.55
C ALA A 278 5.76 -12.24 4.71
N LEU A 279 6.22 -13.38 4.16
CA LEU A 279 7.37 -13.44 3.25
C LEU A 279 7.10 -12.73 1.93
N ILE A 280 5.90 -12.92 1.35
CA ILE A 280 5.50 -12.20 0.13
C ILE A 280 5.47 -10.69 0.39
N ARG A 281 4.92 -10.25 1.53
CA ARG A 281 4.92 -8.83 1.90
C ARG A 281 6.32 -8.25 2.04
N ALA A 282 7.29 -9.02 2.55
CA ALA A 282 8.68 -8.60 2.72
C ALA A 282 9.36 -8.22 1.39
N VAL A 283 9.04 -8.91 0.29
CA VAL A 283 9.67 -8.69 -1.03
C VAL A 283 8.97 -7.61 -1.86
N LEU A 284 7.76 -7.19 -1.47
CA LEU A 284 7.02 -6.10 -2.13
C LEU A 284 7.54 -4.71 -1.75
N VAL A 285 8.49 -4.62 -0.82
CA VAL A 285 9.16 -3.39 -0.35
C VAL A 285 10.67 -3.60 -0.23
N THR A 286 11.45 -2.53 -0.12
CA THR A 286 12.93 -2.60 -0.15
C THR A 286 13.59 -2.64 1.22
N ASN A 287 12.82 -2.56 2.32
CA ASN A 287 13.35 -2.41 3.67
C ASN A 287 14.40 -3.48 4.04
N ASN A 288 14.15 -4.76 3.72
CA ASN A 288 15.09 -5.83 4.03
C ASN A 288 16.34 -5.80 3.14
N TYR A 289 16.25 -5.25 1.92
CA TYR A 289 17.41 -4.98 1.08
C TYR A 289 18.21 -3.79 1.63
N ASP A 290 17.53 -2.72 2.05
CA ASP A 290 18.20 -1.53 2.59
C ASP A 290 18.93 -1.85 3.91
N SER A 291 18.36 -2.73 4.74
CA SER A 291 18.96 -3.19 6.01
C SER A 291 19.80 -4.46 5.90
N GLN A 292 19.83 -5.12 4.74
CA GLN A 292 20.52 -6.41 4.51
C GLN A 292 20.11 -7.53 5.48
N THR A 293 18.84 -7.55 5.90
CA THR A 293 18.29 -8.46 6.92
C THR A 293 17.46 -9.61 6.34
N PHE A 294 17.37 -9.73 5.01
CA PHE A 294 16.45 -10.68 4.39
C PHE A 294 16.83 -12.15 4.65
N THR A 295 18.13 -12.45 4.77
CA THR A 295 18.60 -13.79 5.17
C THR A 295 18.17 -14.15 6.59
N ASP A 296 18.23 -13.20 7.52
CA ASP A 296 17.77 -13.40 8.90
C ASP A 296 16.25 -13.58 8.96
N LEU A 297 15.51 -12.87 8.09
CA LEU A 297 14.07 -13.03 7.94
C LEU A 297 13.69 -14.44 7.47
N LEU A 298 14.48 -15.04 6.57
CA LEU A 298 14.25 -16.41 6.07
C LEU A 298 14.42 -17.47 7.15
N GLU A 299 15.29 -17.27 8.15
CA GLU A 299 15.39 -18.18 9.31
C GLU A 299 14.04 -18.44 9.96
N TYR A 300 13.17 -17.43 10.00
CA TYR A 300 11.84 -17.54 10.59
C TYR A 300 10.75 -17.87 9.55
N LEU A 301 10.83 -17.30 8.35
CA LEU A 301 9.73 -17.36 7.37
C LEU A 301 9.91 -18.40 6.25
N HIS A 302 11.02 -19.14 6.22
CA HIS A 302 11.23 -20.20 5.23
C HIS A 302 10.07 -21.21 5.10
N PRO A 303 9.27 -21.56 6.14
CA PRO A 303 8.17 -22.49 5.99
C PRO A 303 7.10 -22.00 4.98
N SER A 304 7.10 -20.70 4.66
CA SER A 304 6.15 -20.05 3.74
C SER A 304 6.67 -19.89 2.29
N ILE A 305 7.91 -20.29 1.98
CA ILE A 305 8.52 -20.12 0.63
C ILE A 305 7.67 -20.75 -0.48
N THR A 306 7.06 -21.91 -0.21
CA THR A 306 6.26 -22.67 -1.17
C THR A 306 4.79 -22.27 -1.22
N GLN A 307 4.37 -21.31 -0.40
CA GLN A 307 2.98 -20.85 -0.39
C GLN A 307 2.66 -19.99 -1.62
N ILE A 308 1.39 -20.04 -2.03
CA ILE A 308 0.86 -19.28 -3.16
C ILE A 308 -0.23 -18.31 -2.69
N ASP A 309 -0.28 -17.14 -3.30
CA ASP A 309 -1.33 -16.15 -3.04
C ASP A 309 -2.67 -16.51 -3.70
N SER A 310 -3.70 -15.66 -3.52
CA SER A 310 -5.01 -15.84 -4.15
C SER A 310 -4.97 -15.77 -5.67
N LYS A 311 -3.86 -15.36 -6.29
CA LYS A 311 -3.62 -15.39 -7.74
C LYS A 311 -2.75 -16.59 -8.17
N GLY A 312 -2.44 -17.50 -7.27
CA GLY A 312 -1.57 -18.65 -7.53
C GLY A 312 -0.09 -18.29 -7.61
N ARG A 313 0.32 -17.11 -7.15
CA ARG A 313 1.70 -16.62 -7.27
C ARG A 313 2.52 -16.99 -6.04
N THR A 314 3.69 -17.56 -6.27
CA THR A 314 4.72 -17.81 -5.24
C THR A 314 5.52 -16.53 -4.95
N VAL A 315 6.37 -16.56 -3.93
CA VAL A 315 7.31 -15.44 -3.64
C VAL A 315 8.20 -15.09 -4.85
N LEU A 316 8.60 -16.07 -5.67
CA LEU A 316 9.43 -15.83 -6.86
C LEU A 316 8.70 -14.97 -7.92
N HIS A 317 7.39 -15.18 -8.10
CA HIS A 317 6.57 -14.36 -8.99
C HIS A 317 6.50 -12.91 -8.53
N HIS A 318 6.33 -12.71 -7.21
CA HIS A 318 6.30 -11.36 -6.63
C HIS A 318 7.65 -10.66 -6.76
N ILE A 319 8.76 -11.36 -6.48
CA ILE A 319 10.11 -10.82 -6.71
C ILE A 319 10.28 -10.43 -8.18
N ALA A 320 9.96 -11.32 -9.12
CA ALA A 320 10.05 -11.05 -10.55
C ALA A 320 9.20 -9.84 -10.96
N SER A 321 7.95 -9.77 -10.50
CA SER A 321 7.06 -8.65 -10.80
C SER A 321 7.56 -7.32 -10.24
N THR A 322 8.30 -7.31 -9.13
CA THR A 322 8.78 -6.06 -8.53
C THR A 322 9.88 -5.38 -9.34
N THR A 323 10.56 -6.12 -10.21
CA THR A 323 11.63 -5.57 -11.07
C THR A 323 11.15 -4.51 -12.05
N GLY A 324 9.89 -4.57 -12.48
CA GLY A 324 9.30 -3.56 -13.38
C GLY A 324 9.14 -2.19 -12.71
N MET A 325 9.29 -2.10 -11.39
CA MET A 325 9.26 -0.84 -10.67
C MET A 325 10.62 -0.15 -10.70
N LYS A 326 10.62 1.14 -11.02
CA LYS A 326 11.84 1.94 -11.13
C LYS A 326 12.69 1.86 -9.86
N GLY A 327 13.95 1.44 -10.03
CA GLY A 327 14.94 1.37 -8.94
C GLY A 327 14.89 0.09 -8.08
N ARG A 328 13.96 -0.84 -8.34
CA ARG A 328 13.81 -2.06 -7.53
C ARG A 328 14.56 -3.28 -8.02
N ALA A 329 15.14 -3.23 -9.22
CA ALA A 329 15.86 -4.35 -9.82
C ALA A 329 16.99 -4.91 -8.93
N ARG A 330 17.74 -4.07 -8.20
CA ARG A 330 18.79 -4.53 -7.28
C ARG A 330 18.23 -5.28 -6.08
N ALA A 331 17.17 -4.75 -5.47
CA ALA A 331 16.50 -5.39 -4.34
C ALA A 331 15.89 -6.73 -4.75
N ALA A 332 15.23 -6.78 -5.91
CA ALA A 332 14.65 -8.01 -6.44
C ALA A 332 15.71 -9.09 -6.70
N ARG A 333 16.85 -8.75 -7.30
CA ARG A 333 17.97 -9.69 -7.49
C ARG A 333 18.53 -10.21 -6.18
N TYR A 334 18.71 -9.33 -5.19
CA TYR A 334 19.14 -9.72 -3.85
C TYR A 334 18.14 -10.68 -3.19
N TYR A 335 16.84 -10.36 -3.21
CA TYR A 335 15.82 -11.25 -2.64
C TYR A 335 15.75 -12.59 -3.36
N MET A 336 15.84 -12.59 -4.70
CA MET A 336 15.86 -13.83 -5.50
C MET A 336 17.06 -14.70 -5.10
N GLU A 337 18.25 -14.13 -5.07
CA GLU A 337 19.47 -14.81 -4.68
C GLU A 337 19.36 -15.42 -3.27
N CYS A 338 18.86 -14.65 -2.30
CA CYS A 338 18.66 -15.17 -0.94
C CYS A 338 17.66 -16.33 -0.87
N VAL A 339 16.52 -16.26 -1.59
CA VAL A 339 15.54 -17.36 -1.58
C VAL A 339 16.12 -18.61 -2.27
N LEU A 340 16.76 -18.44 -3.43
CA LEU A 340 17.35 -19.56 -4.16
C LEU A 340 18.49 -20.21 -3.37
N GLU A 341 19.38 -19.41 -2.77
CA GLU A 341 20.47 -19.93 -1.93
C GLU A 341 19.94 -20.68 -0.70
N TRP A 342 18.84 -20.18 -0.12
CA TRP A 342 18.18 -20.87 1.00
C TRP A 342 17.68 -22.26 0.59
N ILE A 343 17.00 -22.36 -0.55
CA ILE A 343 16.50 -23.63 -1.11
C ILE A 343 17.67 -24.57 -1.41
N ALA A 344 18.74 -24.03 -2.02
CA ALA A 344 19.96 -24.78 -2.35
C ALA A 344 20.57 -25.45 -1.11
N ARG A 345 20.70 -24.69 -0.02
CA ARG A 345 21.39 -25.13 1.21
C ARG A 345 20.52 -25.96 2.14
N ARG A 346 19.22 -25.70 2.20
CA ARG A 346 18.35 -26.20 3.29
C ARG A 346 17.13 -26.99 2.82
N MET A 347 16.86 -27.08 1.52
CA MET A 347 15.74 -27.83 0.95
C MET A 347 16.18 -28.85 -0.10
N ASP A 348 17.35 -29.47 0.10
CA ASP A 348 17.97 -30.46 -0.79
C ASP A 348 18.12 -30.00 -2.26
N GLY A 349 18.10 -28.68 -2.51
CA GLY A 349 18.15 -28.13 -3.86
C GLY A 349 16.94 -28.47 -4.74
N SER A 350 15.78 -28.79 -4.14
CA SER A 350 14.55 -29.05 -4.90
C SER A 350 13.93 -27.76 -5.43
N PHE A 351 14.52 -27.19 -6.49
CA PHE A 351 14.05 -25.97 -7.14
C PHE A 351 12.82 -26.20 -8.02
N SER A 352 12.74 -27.35 -8.70
CA SER A 352 11.75 -27.66 -9.74
C SER A 352 10.30 -27.50 -9.26
N SER A 353 10.05 -27.83 -7.99
CA SER A 353 8.73 -27.67 -7.34
C SER A 353 8.31 -26.22 -7.12
N LEU A 354 9.21 -25.23 -7.30
CA LEU A 354 8.95 -23.82 -7.05
C LEU A 354 9.18 -22.92 -8.27
N VAL A 355 10.30 -23.11 -8.98
CA VAL A 355 10.72 -22.20 -10.08
C VAL A 355 9.80 -22.27 -11.29
N ASN A 356 9.17 -23.43 -11.50
CA ASN A 356 8.26 -23.71 -12.62
C ASN A 356 6.78 -23.68 -12.23
N VAL A 357 6.44 -23.24 -11.01
CA VAL A 357 5.04 -23.04 -10.63
C VAL A 357 4.42 -21.99 -11.54
N GLN A 358 3.24 -22.28 -12.07
CA GLN A 358 2.47 -21.36 -12.88
C GLN A 358 1.36 -20.71 -12.04
N ASP A 359 1.21 -19.40 -12.17
CA ASP A 359 0.12 -18.66 -11.56
C ASP A 359 -1.23 -18.90 -12.27
N LYS A 360 -2.30 -18.22 -11.84
CA LYS A 360 -3.63 -18.33 -12.49
C LYS A 360 -3.64 -17.89 -13.96
N SER A 361 -2.65 -17.14 -14.44
CA SER A 361 -2.48 -16.76 -15.84
C SER A 361 -1.62 -17.75 -16.61
N GLY A 362 -1.05 -18.75 -15.94
CA GLY A 362 -0.06 -19.66 -16.52
C GLY A 362 1.36 -19.09 -16.53
N ASP A 363 1.58 -17.89 -15.98
CA ASP A 363 2.93 -17.32 -15.96
C ASP A 363 3.76 -18.02 -14.89
N THR A 364 4.98 -18.46 -15.23
CA THR A 364 6.02 -18.74 -14.23
C THR A 364 6.72 -17.44 -13.81
N ALA A 365 7.55 -17.50 -12.77
CA ALA A 365 8.43 -16.38 -12.43
C ALA A 365 9.35 -15.98 -13.59
N LEU A 366 9.79 -16.96 -14.40
CA LEU A 366 10.61 -16.73 -15.59
C LEU A 366 9.83 -16.03 -16.71
N ASN A 367 8.54 -16.36 -16.93
CA ASN A 367 7.68 -15.63 -17.87
C ASN A 367 7.56 -14.15 -17.48
N ILE A 368 7.38 -13.87 -16.18
CA ILE A 368 7.27 -12.50 -15.67
C ILE A 368 8.60 -11.75 -15.88
N ALA A 369 9.73 -12.36 -15.53
CA ALA A 369 11.05 -11.77 -15.70
C ALA A 369 11.36 -11.45 -17.18
N ALA A 370 11.05 -12.39 -18.09
CA ALA A 370 11.22 -12.22 -19.53
C ALA A 370 10.35 -11.09 -20.09
N ARG A 371 9.08 -11.04 -19.71
CA ARG A 371 8.15 -9.97 -20.14
C ARG A 371 8.58 -8.58 -19.69
N ILE A 372 9.18 -8.46 -18.51
CA ILE A 372 9.71 -7.19 -18.00
C ILE A 372 11.07 -6.86 -18.64
N GLY A 373 11.84 -7.89 -19.01
CA GLY A 373 13.16 -7.76 -19.61
C GLY A 373 14.31 -7.69 -18.61
N GLU A 374 14.15 -8.20 -17.37
CA GLU A 374 15.23 -8.26 -16.38
C GLU A 374 16.11 -9.49 -16.61
N ARG A 375 17.06 -9.34 -17.53
CA ARG A 375 17.96 -10.42 -17.98
C ARG A 375 18.70 -11.13 -16.84
N ASN A 376 19.16 -10.39 -15.83
CA ASN A 376 19.91 -10.98 -14.72
C ASN A 376 19.03 -11.90 -13.85
N LEU A 377 17.76 -11.54 -13.67
CA LEU A 377 16.83 -12.37 -12.91
C LEU A 377 16.48 -13.65 -13.69
N MET A 378 16.39 -13.55 -15.02
CA MET A 378 16.23 -14.73 -15.88
C MET A 378 17.39 -15.69 -15.73
N VAL A 379 18.64 -15.19 -15.75
CA VAL A 379 19.84 -16.01 -15.55
C VAL A 379 19.78 -16.71 -14.19
N GLN A 380 19.48 -16.00 -13.10
CA GLN A 380 19.36 -16.62 -11.77
C GLN A 380 18.32 -17.76 -11.72
N LEU A 381 17.19 -17.62 -12.43
CA LEU A 381 16.16 -18.64 -12.49
C LEU A 381 16.56 -19.83 -13.39
N LEU A 382 17.18 -19.56 -14.54
CA LEU A 382 17.65 -20.58 -15.48
C LEU A 382 18.79 -21.42 -14.87
N ASP A 383 19.71 -20.79 -14.13
CA ASP A 383 20.84 -21.47 -13.44
C ASP A 383 20.36 -22.53 -12.43
N VAL A 384 19.16 -22.35 -11.86
CA VAL A 384 18.53 -23.30 -10.93
C VAL A 384 17.50 -24.22 -11.59
N GLY A 385 17.45 -24.24 -12.93
CA GLY A 385 16.62 -25.16 -13.71
C GLY A 385 15.18 -24.69 -14.00
N ALA A 386 14.94 -23.37 -14.06
CA ALA A 386 13.68 -22.87 -14.61
C ALA A 386 13.55 -23.24 -16.09
N ASP A 387 12.36 -23.67 -16.51
CA ASP A 387 12.10 -24.12 -17.87
C ASP A 387 11.63 -22.95 -18.75
N GLY A 388 12.49 -22.53 -19.68
CA GLY A 388 12.23 -21.46 -20.64
C GLY A 388 11.21 -21.81 -21.73
N TRP A 389 10.70 -23.05 -21.77
CA TRP A 389 9.73 -23.53 -22.75
C TRP A 389 8.30 -23.60 -22.21
N ILE A 390 8.08 -23.34 -20.91
CA ILE A 390 6.74 -23.30 -20.32
C ILE A 390 5.97 -22.09 -20.85
N ALA A 391 4.90 -22.36 -21.58
CA ALA A 391 3.99 -21.34 -22.08
C ALA A 391 2.93 -20.99 -21.04
N ASN A 392 2.58 -19.70 -20.96
CA ASN A 392 1.42 -19.28 -20.18
C ASN A 392 0.10 -19.58 -20.90
N ARG A 393 -1.03 -19.19 -20.32
CA ARG A 393 -2.36 -19.43 -20.93
C ARG A 393 -2.59 -18.64 -22.22
N ALA A 394 -1.77 -17.63 -22.50
CA ALA A 394 -1.75 -16.92 -23.77
C ALA A 394 -0.79 -17.55 -24.80
N LEU A 395 -0.24 -18.74 -24.50
CA LEU A 395 0.73 -19.46 -25.32
C LEU A 395 2.06 -18.72 -25.53
N LEU A 396 2.38 -17.76 -24.65
CA LEU A 396 3.65 -17.04 -24.67
C LEU A 396 4.64 -17.71 -23.72
N ARG A 397 5.84 -17.98 -24.23
CA ARG A 397 6.97 -18.55 -23.50
C ARG A 397 8.00 -17.45 -23.20
N PRO A 398 8.88 -17.64 -22.20
CA PRO A 398 10.01 -16.74 -21.97
C PRO A 398 10.85 -16.45 -23.23
N ALA A 399 11.08 -17.46 -24.08
CA ALA A 399 11.81 -17.35 -25.34
C ALA A 399 11.18 -16.34 -26.32
N ASP A 400 9.85 -16.27 -26.37
CA ASP A 400 9.11 -15.40 -27.29
C ASP A 400 9.31 -13.90 -27.01
N PHE A 401 9.95 -13.54 -25.89
CA PHE A 401 10.32 -12.16 -25.52
C PHE A 401 11.73 -11.75 -25.97
N GLY A 402 12.41 -12.55 -26.81
CA GLY A 402 13.71 -12.22 -27.39
C GLY A 402 14.90 -12.60 -26.51
N PHE A 403 14.75 -13.67 -25.73
CA PHE A 403 15.80 -14.23 -24.85
C PHE A 403 16.19 -15.65 -25.26
N ASP A 404 16.04 -15.99 -26.54
CA ASP A 404 16.42 -17.30 -27.10
C ASP A 404 17.89 -17.65 -26.79
N ASP A 405 18.74 -16.63 -26.73
CA ASP A 405 20.16 -16.75 -26.42
C ASP A 405 20.45 -17.21 -24.99
N LEU A 406 19.50 -17.04 -24.06
CA LEU A 406 19.62 -17.53 -22.69
C LEU A 406 19.00 -18.91 -22.47
N ILE A 407 17.97 -19.25 -23.26
CA ILE A 407 17.13 -20.43 -23.01
C ILE A 407 17.68 -21.69 -23.68
N GLY A 408 18.46 -21.54 -24.77
CA GLY A 408 19.20 -22.62 -25.42
C GLY A 408 18.41 -23.35 -26.49
#